data_AF-A0A1G8Y9Y1-F1
#
_entry.id   AF-A0A1G8Y9Y1-F1
#
_cell.length_a   1.000
_cell.length_b   1.000
_cell.length_c   1.000
_cell.angle_alpha   90.00
_cell.angle_beta   90.00
_cell.angle_gamma   90.00
#
_symmetry.space_group_name_H-M   'P 1'
#
loop_
_entity.id
_entity.type
_entity.pdbx_description
1 polymer ?
#
loop_
_entity_poly.entity_id
_entity_poly.type
_entity_poly.pdbx_seq_one_letter_code
_entity_poly.pdbx_strand_id
1 'polypeptide(L)' 'MSVHLGHAITAVGFWLGTLLPVAYLPVFLAGIDSVATLSILVGLLTIHALALIVGHEYPASRTR' A
#
# COMPACT_ATOMS: atom_id res chain seq x y z
N MET A 1 10.25 23.37 -4.03
CA MET A 1 10.23 22.04 -4.69
C MET A 1 9.00 21.23 -4.22
N SER A 2 7.81 21.85 -4.22
CA SER A 2 7.04 21.86 -2.96
C SER A 2 5.63 21.25 -2.99
N VAL A 3 4.91 21.29 -4.12
CA VAL A 3 3.51 20.82 -4.19
C VAL A 3 3.37 19.59 -5.08
N HIS A 4 3.98 19.63 -6.27
CA HIS A 4 3.96 18.52 -7.24
C HIS A 4 4.54 17.21 -6.68
N LEU A 5 5.65 17.29 -5.92
CA LEU A 5 6.25 16.11 -5.31
C LEU A 5 5.34 15.53 -4.20
N GLY A 6 4.72 16.39 -3.39
CA GLY A 6 3.74 15.95 -2.40
C GLY A 6 2.54 15.24 -3.04
N HIS A 7 2.03 15.78 -4.15
CA HIS A 7 0.93 15.16 -4.90
C HIS A 7 1.34 13.82 -5.52
N ALA A 8 2.56 13.71 -6.03
CA ALA A 8 3.08 12.44 -6.55
C ALA A 8 3.19 11.39 -5.44
N ILE A 9 3.70 11.78 -4.26
CA ILE A 9 3.83 10.90 -3.10
C ILE A 9 2.46 10.40 -2.62
N THR A 10 1.48 11.28 -2.46
CA THR A 10 0.12 10.88 -2.04
C THR A 10 -0.57 10.04 -3.11
N ALA A 11 -0.37 10.33 -4.39
CA ALA A 11 -0.88 9.51 -5.49
C ALA A 11 -0.30 8.08 -5.46
N VAL A 12 1.00 7.94 -5.30
CA VAL A 12 1.66 6.64 -5.18
C VAL A 12 1.15 5.88 -3.95
N GLY A 13 1.06 6.56 -2.79
CA GLY A 13 0.50 5.98 -1.57
C GLY A 13 -0.93 5.46 -1.78
N PHE A 14 -1.79 6.25 -2.44
CA PHE A 14 -3.17 5.87 -2.72
C PHE A 14 -3.28 4.66 -3.64
N TRP A 15 -2.53 4.65 -4.75
CA TRP A 15 -2.58 3.54 -5.71
C TRP A 15 -1.97 2.27 -5.13
N LEU A 16 -0.88 2.37 -4.36
CA LEU A 16 -0.34 1.24 -3.62
C LEU A 16 -1.35 0.75 -2.57
N GLY A 17 -1.93 1.65 -1.78
CA GLY A 17 -2.99 1.29 -0.81
C GLY A 17 -4.18 0.60 -1.48
N THR A 18 -4.51 0.94 -2.73
CA THR A 18 -5.61 0.32 -3.45
C THR A 18 -5.26 -1.06 -4.02
N LEU A 19 -4.06 -1.20 -4.61
CA LEU A 19 -3.68 -2.39 -5.39
C LEU A 19 -2.92 -3.45 -4.58
N LEU A 20 -2.22 -3.05 -3.52
CA LEU A 20 -1.38 -3.97 -2.74
C LEU A 20 -2.13 -5.14 -2.09
N PRO A 21 -3.44 -5.09 -1.72
CA PRO A 21 -4.18 -6.27 -1.26
C PRO A 21 -4.17 -7.42 -2.26
N VAL A 22 -4.08 -7.13 -3.56
CA VAL A 22 -3.98 -8.17 -4.61
C VAL A 22 -2.70 -8.99 -4.44
N ALA A 23 -1.61 -8.37 -3.97
CA ALA A 23 -0.34 -9.05 -3.71
C ALA A 23 -0.40 -10.01 -2.51
N TYR A 24 -1.49 -10.01 -1.74
CA TYR A 24 -1.66 -10.93 -0.62
C TYR A 24 -2.07 -12.31 -1.13
N LEU A 25 -2.77 -12.37 -2.27
CA LEU A 25 -3.28 -13.62 -2.83
C LEU A 25 -2.16 -14.64 -3.10
N PRO A 26 -1.04 -14.29 -3.78
CA PRO A 26 0.07 -15.23 -3.95
C PRO A 26 0.64 -15.73 -2.63
N VAL A 27 0.71 -14.89 -1.58
CA VAL A 27 1.21 -15.29 -0.25
C VAL A 27 0.28 -16.31 0.38
N PHE A 28 -1.04 -16.09 0.31
CA PHE A 28 -2.02 -17.05 0.83
C PHE A 28 -2.08 -18.34 0.02
N LEU A 29 -1.95 -18.26 -1.31
CA LEU A 29 -1.91 -19.43 -2.19
C LEU A 29 -0.65 -20.27 -1.98
N ALA A 30 0.48 -19.64 -1.70
CA ALA A 30 1.73 -20.33 -1.36
C ALA A 30 1.69 -20.98 0.04
N GLY A 31 0.85 -20.45 0.94
CA GLY A 31 0.73 -20.91 2.32
C GLY A 31 1.66 -20.16 3.28
N ILE A 32 1.26 -20.14 4.56
CA ILE A 32 2.04 -19.53 5.65
C ILE A 32 2.44 -20.64 6.61
N ASP A 33 3.57 -21.28 6.30
CA ASP A 33 4.09 -22.46 6.98
C ASP A 33 5.38 -22.21 7.77
N SER A 34 5.91 -20.99 7.69
CA SER A 34 7.25 -20.65 8.17
C SER A 34 7.32 -19.20 8.65
N VAL A 35 8.33 -18.92 9.48
CA VAL A 35 8.60 -17.54 9.93
C VAL A 35 8.88 -16.63 8.74
N ALA A 36 9.54 -17.13 7.69
CA ALA A 36 9.84 -16.35 6.49
C ALA A 36 8.55 -15.90 5.76
N THR A 37 7.61 -16.81 5.50
CA THR A 37 6.33 -16.48 4.85
C THR A 37 5.46 -15.56 5.73
N LEU A 38 5.48 -15.77 7.04
CA LEU A 38 4.84 -14.86 8.00
C LEU A 38 5.47 -13.46 7.97
N SER A 39 6.81 -13.36 7.95
CA SER A 39 7.52 -12.08 7.86
C SER A 39 7.21 -11.34 6.56
N ILE A 40 7.07 -12.06 5.44
CA ILE A 40 6.63 -11.48 4.16
C ILE A 40 5.24 -10.87 4.31
N LEU A 41 4.28 -11.60 4.88
CA LEU A 41 2.92 -11.08 5.09
C LEU A 41 2.93 -9.85 5.99
N VAL A 42 3.64 -9.89 7.13
CA VAL A 42 3.72 -8.75 8.06
C VAL A 42 4.39 -7.53 7.40
N GLY A 43 5.46 -7.74 6.64
CA GLY A 43 6.10 -6.68 5.86
C GLY A 43 5.14 -6.05 4.84
N LEU A 44 4.37 -6.89 4.15
CA LEU A 44 3.38 -6.45 3.17
C LEU A 44 2.24 -5.65 3.81
N LEU A 45 1.74 -6.10 4.97
CA LEU A 45 0.75 -5.37 5.77
C LEU A 45 1.29 -4.03 6.26
N THR A 46 2.57 -3.98 6.67
CA THR A 46 3.23 -2.76 7.13
C THR A 46 3.34 -1.75 6.00
N ILE A 47 3.83 -2.17 4.83
CA ILE A 47 3.91 -1.33 3.64
C ILE A 47 2.51 -0.84 3.23
N HIS A 48 1.50 -1.70 3.33
CA HIS A 48 0.12 -1.33 3.04
C HIS A 48 -0.41 -0.25 3.97
N ALA A 49 -0.23 -0.41 5.29
CA ALA A 49 -0.62 0.60 6.26
C ALA A 49 0.07 1.94 6.00
N LEU A 50 1.38 1.94 5.69
CA LEU A 50 2.11 3.14 5.31
C LEU A 50 1.56 3.77 4.03
N ALA A 51 1.22 2.95 3.02
CA ALA A 51 0.61 3.43 1.78
C ALA A 51 -0.74 4.10 2.02
N LEU A 52 -1.59 3.53 2.89
CA LEU A 52 -2.86 4.13 3.30
C LEU A 52 -2.65 5.46 4.04
N ILE A 53 -1.71 5.52 4.98
CA ILE A 53 -1.38 6.76 5.72
C ILE A 53 -0.87 7.84 4.76
N VAL A 54 0.04 7.51 3.85
CA VAL A 54 0.60 8.47 2.88
C VAL A 54 -0.44 8.89 1.85
N GLY A 55 -1.27 7.95 1.39
CA GLY A 55 -2.24 8.17 0.33
C GLY A 55 -3.51 8.89 0.73
N HIS A 56 -3.78 9.07 2.03
CA HIS A 56 -5.08 9.57 2.51
C HIS A 56 -5.45 10.97 1.98
N GLU A 57 -4.46 11.82 1.70
CA GLU A 57 -4.69 13.17 1.16
C GLU A 57 -4.84 13.22 -0.36
N TYR A 58 -4.74 12.08 -1.06
CA TYR A 58 -4.86 12.06 -2.52
C TYR A 58 -6.30 12.39 -2.95
N PRO A 59 -6.52 13.46 -3.75
CA PRO A 59 -7.86 14.01 -4.01
C PRO A 59 -8.69 13.24 -5.06
N ALA A 60 -8.49 11.94 -5.26
CA ALA A 60 -9.07 11.15 -6.36
C ALA A 60 -10.58 11.32 -6.58
N SER A 61 -11.35 11.55 -5.52
CA SER A 61 -12.82 11.62 -5.53
C SER A 61 -13.40 12.96 -5.07
N ARG A 62 -12.57 13.97 -4.76
CA ARG A 62 -13.06 15.27 -4.30
C ARG A 62 -13.53 16.09 -5.50
N THR A 63 -14.74 15.80 -5.99
CA THR A 63 -15.51 16.76 -6.80
C THR A 63 -15.67 18.02 -5.98
N ARG A 64 -15.15 19.13 -6.53
CA ARG A 64 -15.16 20.45 -5.90
C ARG A 64 -16.56 21.04 -5.83
#